data_AF-A0A8J2L2T3-F1
#
_entry.id   AF-A0A8J2L2T3-F1
#
_cell.length_a   1.000
_cell.length_b   1.000
_cell.length_c   1.000
_cell.angle_alpha   90.00
_cell.angle_beta   90.00
_cell.angle_gamma   90.00
#
_symmetry.space_group_name_H-M   'P 1'
#
loop_
_entity.id
_entity.type
_entity.pdbx_description
1 polymer ?
#
loop_
_entity_poly.entity_id
_entity_poly.type
_entity_poly.pdbx_seq_one_letter_code
_entity_poly.pdbx_strand_id
1 'polypeptide(L)'
;EGETSKEEWQRLYGKCSGNEIYHIRLGDSRFFGEYEGKSFTYASFHSHRKFGVCLVGVRPAKLPEFYEDTILLNPGPRHIMRKSDICFYLSITKEEHSAFVTGNPTNSPTAGNPGGVTTNDGNAEATQPQTEQQQQQQQQ
;
A
#
# COMPACT_ATOMS: atom_id res chain seq x y z
N GLU A 1 20.08 9.95 -10.75
CA GLU A 1 20.34 10.22 -12.18
C GLU A 1 19.11 10.06 -13.08
N GLY A 2 18.28 9.01 -12.93
CA GLY A 2 17.06 8.83 -13.76
C GLY A 2 15.86 9.72 -13.43
N GLU A 3 15.72 10.18 -12.18
CA GLU A 3 14.52 10.90 -11.72
C GLU A 3 14.35 12.29 -12.35
N THR A 4 15.46 12.95 -12.69
CA THR A 4 15.49 14.27 -13.34
C THR A 4 15.45 14.19 -14.87
N SER A 5 15.31 13.00 -15.45
CA SER A 5 15.31 12.85 -16.91
C SER A 5 14.04 13.41 -17.56
N LYS A 6 14.18 13.97 -18.76
CA LYS A 6 13.06 14.44 -19.60
C LYS A 6 12.28 13.28 -20.21
N GLU A 7 12.90 12.11 -20.38
CA GLU A 7 12.29 10.93 -21.00
C GLU A 7 11.56 10.08 -19.96
N GLU A 8 10.35 9.64 -20.30
CA GLU A 8 9.48 8.89 -19.37
C GLU A 8 10.07 7.53 -18.98
N TRP A 9 10.65 6.80 -19.94
CA TRP A 9 11.23 5.49 -19.68
C TRP A 9 12.43 5.56 -18.73
N GLN A 10 13.25 6.62 -18.81
CA GLN A 10 14.40 6.82 -17.91
C GLN A 10 13.96 7.12 -16.49
N ARG A 11 12.89 7.90 -16.32
CA ARG A 11 12.29 8.14 -14.99
C ARG A 11 11.73 6.86 -14.39
N LEU A 12 10.98 6.09 -15.18
CA LEU A 12 10.40 4.82 -14.72
C LEU A 12 11.49 3.81 -14.34
N TYR A 13 12.51 3.66 -15.20
CA TYR A 13 13.66 2.82 -14.91
C TYR A 13 14.38 3.26 -13.64
N GLY A 14 14.66 4.57 -13.49
CA GLY A 14 15.28 5.12 -12.30
C GLY A 14 14.52 4.79 -11.02
N LYS A 15 13.18 4.92 -11.03
CA LYS A 15 12.32 4.59 -9.89
C LYS A 15 12.39 3.12 -9.48
N CYS A 16 12.39 2.20 -10.45
CA CYS A 16 12.36 0.76 -10.18
C CYS A 16 13.75 0.13 -10.02
N SER A 17 14.82 0.82 -10.44
CA SER A 17 16.19 0.30 -10.42
C SER A 17 16.75 0.04 -9.03
N GLY A 18 16.23 0.72 -8.00
CA GLY A 18 16.66 0.57 -6.61
C GLY A 18 16.05 -0.61 -5.86
N ASN A 19 15.35 -1.54 -6.54
CA ASN A 19 14.82 -2.73 -5.86
C ASN A 19 15.95 -3.69 -5.49
N GLU A 20 15.93 -4.13 -4.24
CA GLU A 20 16.85 -5.12 -3.69
C GLU A 20 16.08 -6.29 -3.10
N ILE A 21 16.74 -7.45 -2.98
CA ILE A 21 16.17 -8.63 -2.30
C ILE A 21 16.49 -8.54 -0.81
N TYR A 22 15.46 -8.58 0.01
CA TYR A 22 15.55 -8.66 1.46
C TYR A 22 14.94 -9.97 1.97
N HIS A 23 15.26 -10.30 3.21
CA HIS A 23 14.65 -11.42 3.91
C HIS A 23 14.10 -10.99 5.26
N ILE A 24 12.98 -11.58 5.66
CA ILE A 24 12.35 -11.35 6.97
C ILE A 24 11.63 -12.61 7.44
N ARG A 25 11.58 -12.83 8.74
CA ARG A 25 10.74 -13.89 9.32
C ARG A 25 9.27 -13.46 9.23
N LEU A 26 8.38 -14.32 8.74
CA LEU A 26 6.99 -13.97 8.49
C LEU A 26 6.31 -13.38 9.73
N GLY A 27 6.50 -14.00 10.89
CA GLY A 27 5.88 -13.57 12.14
C GLY A 27 6.37 -12.21 12.66
N ASP A 28 7.52 -11.74 12.18
CA ASP A 28 8.08 -10.44 12.56
C ASP A 28 7.71 -9.34 11.56
N SER A 29 7.22 -9.73 10.38
CA SER A 29 6.88 -8.81 9.30
C SER A 29 5.52 -8.15 9.51
N ARG A 30 5.48 -6.84 9.36
CA ARG A 30 4.28 -6.02 9.22
C ARG A 30 3.65 -6.17 7.84
N PHE A 31 4.43 -6.51 6.82
CA PHE A 31 3.92 -6.77 5.47
C PHE A 31 3.27 -8.14 5.34
N PHE A 32 3.89 -9.18 5.95
CA PHE A 32 3.50 -10.57 5.74
C PHE A 32 2.86 -11.25 6.96
N GLY A 33 2.99 -10.66 8.15
CA GLY A 33 2.53 -11.28 9.40
C GLY A 33 1.04 -11.58 9.43
N GLU A 34 0.21 -10.78 8.76
CA GLU A 34 -1.24 -11.02 8.63
C GLU A 34 -1.58 -12.23 7.74
N TYR A 35 -0.62 -12.75 6.96
CA TYR A 35 -0.81 -13.85 6.02
C TYR A 35 -0.34 -15.21 6.56
N GLU A 36 -0.10 -15.32 7.87
CA GLU A 36 0.06 -16.62 8.50
C GLU A 36 -1.13 -17.54 8.19
N GLY A 37 -0.85 -18.79 7.83
CA GLY A 37 -1.88 -19.77 7.52
C GLY A 37 -2.56 -19.55 6.16
N LYS A 38 -2.13 -18.53 5.39
CA LYS A 38 -2.54 -18.32 4.01
C LYS A 38 -1.54 -18.96 3.05
N SER A 39 -1.96 -19.17 1.80
CA SER A 39 -1.07 -19.68 0.77
C SER A 39 -0.03 -18.62 0.38
N PHE A 40 1.13 -19.07 -0.09
CA PHE A 40 2.15 -18.18 -0.67
C PHE A 40 1.56 -17.26 -1.73
N THR A 41 0.80 -17.83 -2.68
CA THR A 41 0.18 -17.07 -3.77
C THR A 41 -0.80 -16.00 -3.29
N TYR A 42 -1.54 -16.26 -2.21
CA TYR A 42 -2.45 -15.29 -1.61
C TYR A 42 -1.68 -14.14 -0.98
N ALA A 43 -0.63 -14.44 -0.20
CA ALA A 43 0.22 -13.45 0.43
C ALA A 43 0.94 -12.57 -0.61
N SER A 44 1.48 -13.16 -1.68
CA SER A 44 2.15 -12.42 -2.76
C SER A 44 1.24 -11.39 -3.42
N PHE A 45 -0.02 -11.76 -3.72
CA PHE A 45 -0.97 -10.83 -4.34
C PHE A 45 -1.35 -9.67 -3.41
N HIS A 46 -1.69 -9.96 -2.16
CA HIS A 46 -2.20 -8.94 -1.24
C HIS A 46 -1.10 -8.02 -0.72
N SER A 47 0.09 -8.54 -0.47
CA SER A 47 1.25 -7.72 -0.05
C SER A 47 1.67 -6.73 -1.14
N HIS A 48 1.69 -7.15 -2.41
CA HIS A 48 1.97 -6.25 -3.53
C HIS A 48 0.88 -5.18 -3.66
N ARG A 49 -0.39 -5.54 -3.54
CA ARG A 49 -1.51 -4.58 -3.63
C ARG A 49 -1.51 -3.56 -2.48
N LYS A 50 -1.16 -3.98 -1.27
CA LYS A 50 -1.25 -3.16 -0.06
C LYS A 50 0.00 -2.33 0.18
N PHE A 51 1.18 -2.90 -0.08
CA PHE A 51 2.47 -2.31 0.28
C PHE A 51 3.42 -2.12 -0.91
N GLY A 52 3.10 -2.64 -2.09
CA GLY A 52 4.00 -2.58 -3.25
C GLY A 52 5.21 -3.51 -3.14
N VAL A 53 5.23 -4.43 -2.18
CA VAL A 53 6.34 -5.39 -1.99
C VAL A 53 6.05 -6.68 -2.74
N CYS A 54 7.08 -7.26 -3.37
CA CYS A 54 6.92 -8.46 -4.18
C CYS A 54 7.58 -9.66 -3.49
N LEU A 55 6.77 -10.63 -3.04
CA LEU A 55 7.27 -11.86 -2.45
C LEU A 55 7.81 -12.80 -3.53
N VAL A 56 9.06 -13.26 -3.38
CA VAL A 56 9.80 -14.06 -4.37
C VAL A 56 9.85 -15.54 -3.99
N GLY A 57 10.08 -15.82 -2.70
CA GLY A 57 10.26 -17.19 -2.22
C GLY A 57 10.22 -17.27 -0.71
N VAL A 58 10.31 -18.50 -0.20
CA VAL A 58 10.31 -18.79 1.24
C VAL A 58 11.31 -19.89 1.56
N ARG A 59 11.94 -19.78 2.73
CA ARG A 59 12.65 -20.89 3.37
C ARG A 59 11.81 -21.36 4.56
N PRO A 60 11.18 -22.55 4.47
CA PRO A 60 10.38 -23.07 5.57
C PRO A 60 11.26 -23.44 6.75
N ALA A 61 10.85 -23.10 7.97
CA ALA A 61 11.69 -23.34 9.15
C ALA A 61 11.68 -24.80 9.67
N LYS A 62 10.83 -25.65 9.11
CA LYS A 62 10.67 -27.06 9.51
C LYS A 62 10.71 -27.97 8.29
N LEU A 63 11.80 -27.93 7.54
CA LEU A 63 12.07 -28.93 6.51
C LEU A 63 12.77 -30.15 7.16
N PRO A 64 12.73 -31.33 6.52
CA PRO A 64 13.56 -32.46 6.94
C PRO A 64 15.02 -32.04 7.04
N GLU A 65 15.79 -32.63 7.95
CA GLU A 65 17.17 -32.25 8.32
C GLU A 65 18.10 -32.05 7.11
N PHE A 66 17.90 -32.82 6.04
CA PHE A 66 18.68 -32.71 4.80
C PHE A 66 18.37 -31.45 3.96
N TYR A 67 17.28 -30.74 4.23
CA TYR A 67 16.77 -29.63 3.42
C TYR A 67 16.53 -28.33 4.21
N GLU A 68 16.97 -28.22 5.46
CA GLU A 68 16.68 -27.08 6.36
C GLU A 68 17.06 -25.70 5.78
N ASP A 69 18.04 -25.67 4.87
CA ASP A 69 18.52 -24.46 4.20
C ASP A 69 17.92 -24.25 2.79
N THR A 70 16.97 -25.07 2.37
CA THR A 70 16.40 -24.99 1.01
C THR A 70 15.44 -23.81 0.88
N ILE A 71 15.76 -22.92 -0.05
CA ILE A 71 14.87 -21.83 -0.46
C ILE A 71 13.94 -22.34 -1.56
N LEU A 72 12.63 -22.22 -1.33
CA LEU A 72 11.60 -22.53 -2.32
C LEU A 72 11.26 -21.26 -3.09
N LEU A 73 11.50 -21.25 -4.39
CA LEU A 73 11.18 -20.14 -5.28
C LEU A 73 9.76 -20.29 -5.82
N ASN A 74 8.93 -19.26 -5.65
CA ASN A 74 7.52 -19.22 -6.03
C ASN A 74 6.73 -20.52 -5.73
N PRO A 75 6.59 -20.92 -4.45
CA PRO A 75 5.78 -22.06 -4.07
C PRO A 75 4.32 -21.92 -4.56
N GLY A 76 3.76 -23.02 -5.06
CA GLY A 76 2.36 -23.05 -5.50
C GLY A 76 1.34 -22.86 -4.36
N PRO A 77 0.04 -22.77 -4.68
CA PRO A 77 -1.03 -22.50 -3.70
C PRO A 77 -1.14 -23.50 -2.53
N ARG A 78 -0.59 -24.71 -2.69
CA ARG A 78 -0.55 -25.73 -1.63
C ARG A 78 0.43 -25.39 -0.51
N HIS A 79 1.37 -24.47 -0.76
CA HIS A 79 2.31 -24.02 0.25
C HIS A 79 1.64 -23.01 1.19
N ILE A 80 1.47 -23.40 2.44
CA ILE A 80 0.90 -22.56 3.50
C ILE A 80 2.02 -21.95 4.32
N MET A 81 2.00 -20.63 4.46
CA MET A 81 3.04 -19.89 5.16
C MET A 81 2.89 -19.99 6.67
N ARG A 82 4.02 -20.07 7.38
CA ARG A 82 4.08 -20.19 8.85
C ARG A 82 4.86 -19.02 9.45
N LYS A 83 4.56 -18.65 10.70
CA LYS A 83 5.27 -17.55 11.41
C LYS A 83 6.79 -17.68 11.39
N SER A 84 7.30 -18.90 11.49
CA SER A 84 8.73 -19.17 11.56
C SER A 84 9.43 -19.09 10.20
N ASP A 85 8.70 -19.10 9.09
CA ASP A 85 9.29 -19.15 7.76
C ASP A 85 10.03 -17.84 7.44
N ILE A 86 11.12 -17.94 6.70
CA ILE A 86 11.83 -16.78 6.17
C ILE A 86 11.27 -16.48 4.79
N CYS A 87 10.72 -15.28 4.63
CA CYS A 87 10.22 -14.74 3.38
C CYS A 87 11.32 -13.95 2.68
N PHE A 88 11.48 -14.16 1.38
CA PHE A 88 12.36 -13.38 0.52
C PHE A 88 11.52 -12.50 -0.39
N TYR A 89 11.79 -11.20 -0.41
CA TYR A 89 10.96 -10.23 -1.13
C TYR A 89 11.81 -9.13 -1.77
N LEU A 90 11.30 -8.57 -2.86
CA LEU A 90 11.85 -7.41 -3.55
C LEU A 90 11.16 -6.13 -3.05
N SER A 91 11.96 -5.12 -2.75
CA SER A 91 11.50 -3.78 -2.37
C SER A 91 12.60 -2.75 -2.60
N ILE A 92 12.25 -1.47 -2.71
CA ILE A 92 13.21 -0.35 -2.76
C ILE A 92 13.87 -0.13 -1.40
N THR A 93 13.13 -0.35 -0.31
CA THR A 93 13.64 -0.19 1.05
C THR A 93 13.37 -1.44 1.87
N LYS A 94 14.33 -1.79 2.74
CA LYS A 94 14.13 -2.84 3.74
C LYS A 94 13.00 -2.44 4.69
N GLU A 95 12.21 -3.42 5.12
CA GLU A 95 10.98 -3.18 5.88
C GLU A 95 11.22 -2.33 7.15
N GLU A 96 12.34 -2.55 7.85
CA GLU A 96 12.71 -1.81 9.06
C GLU A 96 12.94 -0.30 8.83
N HIS A 97 13.13 0.11 7.58
CA HIS A 97 13.35 1.49 7.16
C HIS A 97 12.19 2.06 6.34
N SER A 98 11.19 1.25 6.00
CA SER A 98 10.02 1.70 5.26
C SER A 98 9.14 2.57 6.16
N ALA A 99 9.19 3.88 5.96
CA ALA A 99 8.23 4.80 6.56
C ALA A 99 6.83 4.43 6.05
N PHE A 100 5.93 4.07 6.97
CA PHE A 100 4.56 3.71 6.62
C PHE A 100 3.89 4.91 5.95
N VAL A 101 3.49 4.76 4.69
CA VAL A 101 2.57 5.68 4.03
C VAL A 101 1.19 5.44 4.63
N THR A 102 0.96 5.91 5.85
CA THR A 102 -0.38 6.11 6.38
C THR A 102 -0.95 7.29 5.57
N GLY A 103 -1.96 7.03 4.75
CA GLY A 103 -2.45 7.98 3.75
C GLY A 103 -2.66 9.39 4.30
N ASN A 104 -2.01 10.37 3.68
CA ASN A 104 -2.38 11.78 3.83
C ASN A 104 -3.65 12.02 3.00
N PRO A 105 -4.77 12.51 3.59
CA PRO A 105 -5.85 13.09 2.81
C PRO A 105 -5.44 14.52 2.47
N THR A 106 -4.61 14.70 1.43
CA THR A 106 -4.31 16.04 0.92
C THR A 106 -5.14 16.31 -0.32
N ASN A 107 -6.18 17.11 -0.10
CA ASN A 107 -6.90 17.94 -1.06
C ASN A 107 -6.11 18.20 -2.36
N SER A 108 -6.62 17.69 -3.48
CA SER A 108 -6.31 18.24 -4.79
C SER A 108 -7.29 19.39 -5.09
N PRO A 109 -6.81 20.54 -5.58
CA PRO A 109 -7.66 21.67 -5.94
C PRO A 109 -8.41 21.42 -7.26
N THR A 110 -9.60 21.98 -7.29
CA THR A 110 -10.68 21.93 -8.27
C THR A 110 -10.27 22.25 -9.72
N ALA A 111 -10.64 21.37 -10.66
CA ALA A 111 -10.96 21.66 -12.05
C ALA A 111 -11.98 20.57 -12.48
N GLY A 112 -13.25 20.82 -12.78
CA GLY A 112 -13.83 21.88 -13.58
C GLY A 112 -14.48 21.24 -14.81
N ASN A 113 -15.66 20.63 -14.68
CA ASN A 113 -16.65 20.58 -15.76
C ASN A 113 -18.06 20.15 -15.28
N PRO A 114 -19.15 20.69 -15.87
CA PRO A 114 -20.53 20.56 -15.39
C PRO A 114 -21.27 19.39 -16.07
N GLY A 115 -22.33 18.90 -15.42
CA GLY A 115 -23.28 17.95 -16.04
C GLY A 115 -23.89 17.01 -15.02
N GLY A 116 -24.92 17.47 -14.31
CA GLY A 116 -25.61 16.68 -13.29
C GLY A 116 -26.61 15.68 -13.86
N VAL A 117 -26.79 14.57 -13.13
CA VAL A 117 -28.09 13.92 -12.89
C VAL A 117 -28.01 13.29 -11.49
N THR A 118 -28.82 13.80 -10.57
CA THR A 118 -29.11 13.24 -9.24
C THR A 118 -30.38 12.40 -9.31
N THR A 119 -30.38 11.21 -8.70
CA THR A 119 -31.60 10.55 -8.21
C THR A 119 -31.52 10.40 -6.70
N ASN A 120 -32.57 10.89 -6.06
CA ASN A 120 -32.75 11.17 -4.64
C ASN A 120 -32.96 9.91 -3.79
N ASP A 121 -32.51 9.97 -2.53
CA ASP A 121 -33.22 9.39 -1.39
C ASP A 121 -33.64 10.55 -0.46
N GLY A 122 -34.87 10.47 0.03
CA GLY A 122 -35.60 11.61 0.58
C GLY A 122 -35.60 11.79 2.09
N ASN A 123 -36.09 12.98 2.44
CA ASN A 123 -37.15 13.29 3.42
C ASN A 123 -36.76 14.04 4.71
N ALA A 124 -37.43 15.22 4.83
CA ALA A 124 -37.83 16.03 6.00
C ALA A 124 -36.73 16.52 6.97
N GLU A 125 -36.72 17.78 7.47
CA GLU A 125 -37.85 18.60 7.90
C GLU A 125 -37.45 20.09 7.95
N ALA A 126 -38.42 20.98 7.73
CA ALA A 126 -38.27 22.44 7.66
C ALA A 126 -38.20 23.11 9.04
N THR A 127 -37.52 24.26 9.14
CA THR A 127 -38.02 25.52 9.75
C THR A 127 -36.98 26.65 9.58
N GLN A 128 -37.41 27.76 8.97
CA GLN A 128 -36.84 29.12 8.99
C GLN A 128 -37.98 30.04 9.52
N PRO A 129 -37.77 31.31 9.96
CA PRO A 129 -36.93 32.29 9.27
C PRO A 129 -36.30 33.44 10.09
N GLN A 130 -35.59 34.31 9.36
CA GLN A 130 -35.54 35.79 9.44
C GLN A 130 -34.29 36.55 9.94
N THR A 131 -33.97 37.49 9.04
CA THR A 131 -32.99 38.58 8.81
C THR A 131 -32.93 39.69 9.88
N GLU A 132 -31.77 40.36 10.02
CA GLU A 132 -31.60 41.82 10.27
C GLU A 132 -30.09 42.19 10.26
N GLN A 133 -29.56 42.87 9.21
CA GLN A 133 -29.21 44.30 9.16
C GLN A 133 -28.62 44.93 10.44
N GLN A 134 -27.34 45.35 10.39
CA GLN A 134 -26.96 46.69 10.87
C GLN A 134 -25.64 47.20 10.26
N GLN A 135 -25.76 48.26 9.46
CA GLN A 135 -24.75 49.30 9.26
C GLN A 135 -24.46 49.99 10.61
N GLN A 136 -23.20 50.34 10.90
CA GLN A 136 -22.72 51.73 10.99
C GLN A 136 -21.35 51.86 11.67
N GLN A 137 -20.57 52.80 11.09
CA GLN A 137 -19.53 53.63 11.70
C GLN A 137 -18.23 52.92 12.14
N GLN A 138 -17.05 53.44 11.82
CA GLN A 138 -16.69 54.84 11.98
C GLN A 138 -15.60 55.27 10.98
N GLN A 139 -15.89 56.36 10.26
CA GLN A 139 -14.89 57.25 9.71
C GLN A 139 -14.07 57.85 10.87
N GLN A 140 -12.75 57.73 10.77
CA GLN A 140 -11.80 58.84 10.92
C GLN A 140 -10.58 58.54 10.05
#